data_AF-A0A1S4AR68-F1
#
_entry.id   AF-A0A1S4AR68-F1
#
_cell.length_a   1.000
_cell.length_b   1.000
_cell.length_c   1.000
_cell.angle_alpha   90.00
_cell.angle_beta   90.00
_cell.angle_gamma   90.00
#
_symmetry.space_group_name_H-M   'P 1'
#
loop_
_entity.id
_entity.type
_entity.pdbx_description
1 polymer ?
#
loop_
_entity_poly.entity_id
_entity_poly.type
_entity_poly.pdbx_seq_one_letter_code
_entity_poly.pdbx_strand_id
1 'polypeptide(L)'
;MVNLGLFTGNKPLKSRKVSFRIPYYTQWGQHLLICGSDALLGSWNVKKGLLLKPSHQGEELIWSGSIPVPPGFQSEYSYYVVDDTRNILRWEVGKKRKLLLPDGLQDGQLLELHDLWQTGSDNIPFSSAFKDVIFGRSWSLGVERPLGITQNKSDQDGSVLQFRICCPYLEEGTSIYVIGSSLKLGQWKIQDGLKLAYAGDSFWQADCIMGKDDFPLKYKYCKYGKAGTSVECGASRELSVDVATGESRFVLLSDGLMREMPWRGAGVAIPMFSVRSEADLGVGEFLDLKLLVDWAVESGFHLVQLLPINDTSVNCMWWDSYPYSVVQALRTPLLCYMLKVQHLKIHGYDPSFASRV
;
A
#
# COMPACT_ATOMS: atom_id res chain seq x y z
N MET A 1 -6.34 8.98 -69.08
CA MET A 1 -5.42 9.47 -68.05
C MET A 1 -5.87 8.94 -66.70
N VAL A 2 -5.10 7.99 -66.18
CA VAL A 2 -4.84 7.58 -64.78
C VAL A 2 -5.93 7.79 -63.71
N ASN A 3 -6.43 6.66 -63.20
CA ASN A 3 -7.05 6.45 -61.89
C ASN A 3 -6.09 6.83 -60.75
N LEU A 4 -6.57 7.56 -59.74
CA LEU A 4 -5.88 7.69 -58.44
C LEU A 4 -6.89 7.45 -57.31
N GLY A 5 -7.05 6.18 -56.96
CA GLY A 5 -7.66 5.76 -55.71
C GLY A 5 -6.73 6.06 -54.54
N LEU A 6 -7.21 6.87 -53.59
CA LEU A 6 -6.59 7.03 -52.28
C LEU A 6 -6.96 5.83 -51.41
N PHE A 7 -6.18 4.75 -51.54
CA PHE A 7 -6.10 3.72 -50.53
C PHE A 7 -5.32 4.29 -49.34
N THR A 8 -6.01 4.84 -48.34
CA THR A 8 -5.43 5.00 -47.01
C THR A 8 -5.38 3.62 -46.36
N GLY A 9 -4.28 2.91 -46.62
CA GLY A 9 -3.95 1.69 -45.92
C GLY A 9 -3.80 1.97 -44.43
N ASN A 10 -4.82 1.64 -43.65
CA ASN A 10 -4.70 1.43 -42.21
C ASN A 10 -3.77 0.23 -42.00
N LYS A 11 -2.45 0.48 -42.00
CA LYS A 11 -1.52 -0.44 -41.37
C LYS A 11 -1.98 -0.56 -39.90
N PRO A 12 -2.23 -1.76 -39.37
CA PRO A 12 -2.52 -1.89 -37.95
C PRO A 12 -1.29 -1.35 -37.22
N LEU A 13 -1.44 -0.20 -36.54
CA LEU A 13 -0.43 0.27 -35.60
C LEU A 13 -0.23 -0.88 -34.62
N LYS A 14 0.97 -1.47 -34.60
CA LYS A 14 1.32 -2.46 -33.60
C LYS A 14 1.30 -1.74 -32.24
N SER A 15 0.18 -1.82 -31.54
CA SER A 15 0.02 -1.21 -30.23
C SER A 15 0.56 -2.16 -29.17
N ARG A 16 1.22 -1.61 -28.15
CA ARG A 16 1.55 -2.34 -26.92
C ARG A 16 0.26 -2.71 -26.23
N LYS A 17 0.24 -3.82 -25.50
CA LYS A 17 -0.96 -4.28 -24.81
C LYS A 17 -0.72 -4.27 -23.31
N VAL A 18 -1.66 -3.73 -22.56
CA VAL A 18 -1.72 -3.85 -21.09
C VAL A 18 -2.88 -4.77 -20.76
N SER A 19 -2.62 -5.80 -19.98
CA SER A 19 -3.63 -6.72 -19.46
C SER A 19 -3.68 -6.60 -17.95
N PHE A 20 -4.88 -6.41 -17.43
CA PHE A 20 -5.18 -6.37 -16.01
C PHE A 20 -5.71 -7.74 -15.60
N ARG A 21 -5.25 -8.26 -14.47
CA ARG A 21 -5.68 -9.52 -13.87
C ARG A 21 -5.85 -9.32 -12.37
N ILE A 22 -7.01 -9.70 -11.85
CA ILE A 22 -7.30 -9.64 -10.41
C ILE A 22 -8.17 -10.83 -9.99
N PRO A 23 -7.76 -11.60 -8.95
CA PRO A 23 -8.64 -12.58 -8.33
C PRO A 23 -9.68 -11.85 -7.46
N TYR A 24 -10.96 -12.06 -7.74
CA TYR A 24 -12.05 -11.44 -6.98
C TYR A 24 -13.37 -12.22 -7.14
N TYR A 25 -13.98 -12.63 -6.02
CA TYR A 25 -15.29 -13.28 -6.03
C TYR A 25 -16.42 -12.24 -6.08
N THR A 26 -17.25 -12.35 -7.10
CA THR A 26 -18.45 -11.53 -7.30
C THR A 26 -19.71 -12.34 -7.02
N GLN A 27 -20.79 -11.64 -6.67
CA GLN A 27 -22.12 -12.24 -6.62
C GLN A 27 -22.82 -12.14 -7.99
N TRP A 28 -23.92 -12.87 -8.16
CA TRP A 28 -24.70 -12.80 -9.38
C TRP A 28 -25.21 -11.36 -9.64
N GLY A 29 -25.13 -10.90 -10.90
CA GLY A 29 -25.43 -9.51 -11.28
C GLY A 29 -24.33 -8.49 -10.96
N GLN A 30 -23.22 -8.91 -10.35
CA GLN A 30 -22.06 -8.05 -10.12
C GLN A 30 -20.99 -8.28 -11.17
N HIS A 31 -20.38 -7.19 -11.61
CA HIS A 31 -19.26 -7.19 -12.55
C HIS A 31 -18.09 -6.38 -12.01
N LEU A 32 -16.89 -6.70 -12.49
CA LEU A 32 -15.68 -5.95 -12.16
C LEU A 32 -15.27 -5.03 -13.31
N LEU A 33 -14.94 -3.78 -12.98
CA LEU A 33 -14.57 -2.75 -13.93
C LEU A 33 -13.37 -1.95 -13.43
N ILE A 34 -12.52 -1.52 -14.37
CA ILE A 34 -11.40 -0.63 -14.11
C ILE A 34 -11.74 0.76 -14.61
N CYS A 35 -11.53 1.76 -13.76
CA CYS A 35 -11.64 3.16 -14.16
C CYS A 35 -10.41 3.93 -13.71
N GLY A 36 -9.92 4.80 -14.59
CA GLY A 36 -8.66 5.51 -14.41
C GLY A 36 -8.65 6.90 -15.00
N SER A 37 -7.53 7.60 -14.82
CA SER A 37 -7.36 8.99 -15.25
C SER A 37 -7.35 9.16 -16.77
N ASP A 38 -6.81 8.18 -17.49
CA ASP A 38 -6.72 8.21 -18.94
C ASP A 38 -8.08 7.94 -19.62
N ALA A 39 -8.27 8.48 -20.83
CA ALA A 39 -9.46 8.28 -21.65
C ALA A 39 -9.73 6.81 -22.00
N LEU A 40 -8.69 5.99 -22.20
CA LEU A 40 -8.79 4.54 -22.42
C LEU A 40 -9.37 3.80 -21.22
N LEU A 41 -9.27 4.40 -20.02
CA LEU A 41 -9.84 3.89 -18.77
C LEU A 41 -11.04 4.72 -18.29
N GLY A 42 -11.61 5.56 -19.16
CA GLY A 42 -12.86 6.28 -18.93
C GLY A 42 -12.72 7.64 -18.23
N SER A 43 -11.51 8.16 -17.97
CA SER A 43 -11.29 9.47 -17.33
C SER A 43 -12.09 9.68 -16.04
N TRP A 44 -12.01 8.71 -15.12
CA TRP A 44 -12.76 8.64 -13.86
C TRP A 44 -14.29 8.57 -14.01
N ASN A 45 -14.81 8.40 -15.23
CA ASN A 45 -16.21 8.06 -15.45
C ASN A 45 -16.37 6.54 -15.49
N VAL A 46 -16.84 5.98 -14.38
CA VAL A 46 -17.05 4.53 -14.21
C VAL A 46 -17.92 3.92 -15.31
N LYS A 47 -18.93 4.64 -15.82
CA LYS A 47 -19.77 4.13 -16.91
C LYS A 47 -18.98 3.90 -18.20
N LYS A 48 -17.88 4.62 -18.40
CA LYS A 48 -16.95 4.49 -19.54
C LYS A 48 -15.72 3.63 -19.21
N GLY A 49 -15.62 3.08 -18.01
CA GLY A 49 -14.48 2.25 -17.62
C GLY A 49 -14.43 0.93 -18.39
N LEU A 50 -13.26 0.29 -18.29
CA LEU A 50 -12.97 -1.00 -18.90
C LEU A 50 -13.65 -2.11 -18.09
N LEU A 51 -14.68 -2.73 -18.67
CA LEU A 51 -15.33 -3.90 -18.08
C LEU A 51 -14.42 -5.12 -18.22
N LEU A 52 -14.21 -5.83 -17.13
CA LEU A 52 -13.40 -7.05 -17.10
C LEU A 52 -14.26 -8.28 -17.39
N LYS A 53 -13.61 -9.36 -17.83
CA LYS A 53 -14.23 -10.64 -18.11
C LYS A 53 -13.85 -11.65 -17.03
N PRO A 54 -14.82 -12.36 -16.43
CA PRO A 54 -14.54 -13.40 -15.46
C PRO A 54 -14.06 -14.68 -16.16
N SER A 55 -13.16 -15.41 -15.51
CA SER A 55 -12.68 -16.72 -15.90
C SER A 55 -12.31 -17.52 -14.66
N HIS A 56 -12.64 -18.80 -14.62
CA HIS A 56 -12.23 -19.68 -13.52
C HIS A 56 -10.84 -20.25 -13.79
N GLN A 57 -9.95 -20.15 -12.80
CA GLN A 57 -8.64 -20.80 -12.79
C GLN A 57 -8.55 -21.63 -11.50
N GLY A 58 -8.79 -22.95 -11.62
CA GLY A 58 -8.96 -23.80 -10.45
C GLY A 58 -10.18 -23.36 -9.63
N GLU A 59 -9.99 -23.10 -8.34
CA GLU A 59 -11.05 -22.63 -7.43
C GLU A 59 -11.21 -21.09 -7.42
N GLU A 60 -10.30 -20.35 -8.06
CA GLU A 60 -10.30 -18.88 -8.04
C GLU A 60 -11.11 -18.29 -9.20
N LEU A 61 -11.85 -17.21 -8.92
CA LEU A 61 -12.51 -16.38 -9.93
C LEU A 61 -11.59 -15.23 -10.32
N ILE A 62 -11.06 -15.28 -11.55
CA ILE A 62 -10.13 -14.30 -12.08
C ILE A 62 -10.84 -13.36 -13.05
N TRP A 63 -10.78 -12.07 -12.79
CA TRP A 63 -11.24 -11.03 -13.70
C TRP A 63 -10.07 -10.50 -14.52
N SER A 64 -10.23 -10.49 -15.84
CA SER A 64 -9.20 -10.02 -16.75
C SER A 64 -9.73 -9.11 -17.86
N GLY A 65 -8.90 -8.18 -18.30
CA GLY A 65 -9.24 -7.25 -19.37
C GLY A 65 -7.99 -6.62 -19.94
N SER A 66 -8.01 -6.25 -21.22
CA SER A 66 -6.81 -5.72 -21.85
C SER A 66 -7.12 -4.58 -22.79
N ILE A 67 -6.18 -3.64 -22.88
CA ILE A 67 -6.27 -2.46 -23.73
C ILE A 67 -5.00 -2.29 -24.56
N PRO A 68 -5.12 -1.88 -25.82
CA PRO A 68 -4.00 -1.37 -26.59
C PRO A 68 -3.63 0.02 -26.05
N VAL A 69 -2.34 0.28 -25.86
CA VAL A 69 -1.84 1.55 -25.32
C VAL A 69 -0.74 2.14 -26.21
N PRO A 70 -0.63 3.49 -26.27
CA PRO A 70 0.46 4.15 -26.96
C PRO A 70 1.80 4.00 -26.19
N PRO A 71 2.95 4.24 -26.86
CA PRO A 71 4.23 4.39 -26.18
C PRO A 71 4.19 5.46 -25.10
N GLY A 72 4.84 5.19 -23.96
CA GLY A 72 4.91 6.16 -22.85
C GLY A 72 3.59 6.35 -22.09
N PHE A 73 2.59 5.47 -22.29
CA PHE A 73 1.33 5.52 -21.57
C PHE A 73 1.54 5.54 -20.05
N GLN A 74 0.86 6.47 -19.37
CA GLN A 74 0.81 6.56 -17.93
C GLN A 74 -0.62 6.84 -17.51
N SER A 75 -1.10 6.14 -16.48
CA SER A 75 -2.43 6.39 -15.93
C SER A 75 -2.48 6.02 -14.47
N GLU A 76 -3.38 6.65 -13.73
CA GLU A 76 -3.86 6.13 -12.46
C GLU A 76 -5.13 5.30 -12.68
N TYR A 77 -5.37 4.28 -11.85
CA TYR A 77 -6.57 3.45 -11.95
C TYR A 77 -7.02 2.87 -10.59
N SER A 78 -8.28 2.45 -10.53
CA SER A 78 -8.87 1.67 -9.43
C SER A 78 -9.87 0.66 -9.97
N TYR A 79 -10.08 -0.41 -9.20
CA TYR A 79 -11.13 -1.38 -9.47
C TYR A 79 -12.46 -0.99 -8.79
N TYR A 80 -13.56 -1.29 -9.48
CA TYR A 80 -14.94 -1.04 -9.07
C TYR A 80 -15.77 -2.30 -9.27
N VAL A 81 -16.62 -2.61 -8.30
CA VAL A 81 -17.71 -3.59 -8.45
C VAL A 81 -18.96 -2.81 -8.85
N VAL A 82 -19.57 -3.23 -9.94
CA VAL A 82 -20.75 -2.57 -10.53
C VAL A 82 -21.89 -3.54 -10.78
N ASP A 83 -23.11 -3.04 -10.90
CA ASP A 83 -24.26 -3.80 -11.39
C ASP A 83 -24.29 -3.89 -12.94
N ASP A 84 -25.29 -4.57 -13.49
CA ASP A 84 -25.51 -4.72 -14.95
C ASP A 84 -25.63 -3.38 -15.69
N THR A 85 -26.07 -2.32 -15.00
CA THR A 85 -26.22 -0.96 -15.55
C THR A 85 -25.02 -0.06 -15.28
N ARG A 86 -23.92 -0.62 -14.75
CA ARG A 86 -22.68 0.05 -14.36
C ARG A 86 -22.84 1.05 -13.21
N ASN A 87 -23.82 0.88 -12.33
CA ASN A 87 -23.85 1.64 -11.08
C ASN A 87 -22.83 1.07 -10.10
N ILE A 88 -22.17 1.94 -9.35
CA ILE A 88 -21.13 1.56 -8.40
C ILE A 88 -21.78 0.91 -7.18
N LEU A 89 -21.44 -0.35 -6.92
CA LEU A 89 -21.81 -1.05 -5.69
C LEU A 89 -20.70 -0.93 -4.65
N ARG A 90 -19.44 -0.97 -5.09
CA ARG A 90 -18.24 -0.89 -4.24
C ARG A 90 -17.03 -0.49 -5.06
N TRP A 91 -16.01 0.07 -4.41
CA TRP A 91 -14.73 0.40 -5.02
C TRP A 91 -13.57 0.08 -4.07
N GLU A 92 -12.37 -0.04 -4.62
CA GLU A 92 -11.16 -0.22 -3.82
C GLU A 92 -10.91 0.93 -2.85
N VAL A 93 -10.45 0.62 -1.65
CA VAL A 93 -10.08 1.62 -0.65
C VAL A 93 -8.57 1.81 -0.67
N GLY A 94 -8.11 3.06 -0.77
CA GLY A 94 -6.68 3.38 -0.73
C GLY A 94 -6.25 4.37 -1.80
N LYS A 95 -4.93 4.46 -2.00
CA LYS A 95 -4.35 5.30 -3.05
C LYS A 95 -4.65 4.70 -4.43
N LYS A 96 -4.87 5.57 -5.42
CA LYS A 96 -5.01 5.15 -6.82
C LYS A 96 -3.74 4.43 -7.28
N ARG A 97 -3.90 3.32 -8.01
CA ARG A 97 -2.79 2.53 -8.54
C ARG A 97 -2.15 3.31 -9.68
N LYS A 98 -0.82 3.34 -9.73
CA LYS A 98 -0.06 3.99 -10.81
C LYS A 98 0.38 2.95 -11.82
N LEU A 99 0.00 3.16 -13.07
CA LEU A 99 0.44 2.39 -14.22
C LEU A 99 1.48 3.20 -14.98
N LEU A 100 2.69 2.66 -15.03
CA LEU A 100 3.81 3.19 -15.81
C LEU A 100 4.31 2.06 -16.72
N LEU A 101 4.43 2.31 -18.02
CA LEU A 101 5.01 1.33 -18.92
C LEU A 101 6.53 1.18 -18.66
N PRO A 102 7.06 -0.05 -18.61
CA PRO A 102 8.50 -0.28 -18.51
C PRO A 102 9.27 0.31 -19.69
N ASP A 103 10.43 0.90 -19.41
CA ASP A 103 11.36 1.38 -20.41
C ASP A 103 11.90 0.18 -21.21
N GLY A 104 11.44 0.03 -22.46
CA GLY A 104 11.85 -1.06 -23.34
C GLY A 104 10.73 -2.00 -23.79
N LEU A 105 9.48 -1.80 -23.32
CA LEU A 105 8.32 -2.51 -23.87
C LEU A 105 8.17 -2.16 -25.36
N GLN A 106 8.40 -3.13 -26.23
CA GLN A 106 8.31 -2.97 -27.68
C GLN A 106 6.89 -3.19 -28.20
N ASP A 107 6.64 -2.74 -29.42
CA ASP A 107 5.35 -2.89 -30.07
C ASP A 107 5.02 -4.38 -30.31
N GLY A 108 3.84 -4.81 -29.86
CA GLY A 108 3.43 -6.21 -29.85
C GLY A 108 3.77 -6.98 -28.57
N GLN A 109 4.49 -6.39 -27.61
CA GLN A 109 4.70 -7.00 -26.30
C GLN A 109 3.53 -6.69 -25.33
N LEU A 110 3.36 -7.59 -24.37
CA LEU A 110 2.29 -7.59 -23.37
C LEU A 110 2.85 -7.26 -21.98
N LEU A 111 2.25 -6.26 -21.33
CA LEU A 111 2.40 -6.01 -19.90
C LEU A 111 1.19 -6.59 -19.17
N GLU A 112 1.40 -7.57 -18.29
CA GLU A 112 0.39 -8.13 -17.40
C GLU A 112 0.53 -7.55 -16.00
N LEU A 113 -0.56 -7.00 -15.48
CA LEU A 113 -0.66 -6.49 -14.11
C LEU A 113 -1.47 -7.49 -13.30
N HIS A 114 -0.83 -8.13 -12.33
CA HIS A 114 -1.46 -9.06 -11.40
C HIS A 114 -1.67 -8.32 -10.08
N ASP A 115 -2.89 -7.83 -9.89
CA ASP A 115 -3.28 -7.03 -8.74
C ASP A 115 -4.05 -7.87 -7.72
N LEU A 116 -3.96 -7.51 -6.44
CA LEU A 116 -4.87 -7.97 -5.38
C LEU A 116 -5.75 -6.82 -4.90
N TRP A 117 -7.03 -7.10 -4.63
CA TRP A 117 -8.00 -6.09 -4.19
C TRP A 117 -7.54 -5.36 -2.91
N GLN A 118 -7.52 -4.03 -2.94
CA GLN A 118 -7.16 -3.22 -1.77
C GLN A 118 -8.32 -3.08 -0.79
N THR A 119 -8.13 -3.58 0.44
CA THR A 119 -9.12 -3.47 1.51
C THR A 119 -8.84 -2.28 2.42
N GLY A 120 -9.87 -1.78 3.12
CA GLY A 120 -9.71 -0.67 4.06
C GLY A 120 -8.73 -0.96 5.20
N SER A 121 -8.68 -2.21 5.69
CA SER A 121 -7.75 -2.64 6.75
C SER A 121 -6.28 -2.53 6.34
N ASP A 122 -5.98 -2.73 5.05
CA ASP A 122 -4.62 -2.62 4.53
C ASP A 122 -4.09 -1.19 4.59
N ASN A 123 -4.96 -0.18 4.76
CA ASN A 123 -4.58 1.22 4.85
C ASN A 123 -4.15 1.66 6.27
N ILE A 124 -4.47 0.89 7.32
CA ILE A 124 -4.14 1.26 8.72
C ILE A 124 -2.64 1.52 8.90
N PRO A 125 -1.72 0.66 8.41
CA PRO A 125 -0.27 0.89 8.52
C PRO A 125 0.22 2.18 7.84
N PHE A 126 -0.56 2.75 6.93
CA PHE A 126 -0.21 3.95 6.18
C PHE A 126 -0.75 5.25 6.81
N SER A 127 -1.59 5.16 7.84
CA SER A 127 -1.98 6.33 8.62
C SER A 127 -0.76 6.96 9.29
N SER A 128 -0.75 8.28 9.49
CA SER A 128 0.38 8.97 10.14
C SER A 128 0.69 8.41 11.53
N ALA A 129 -0.36 8.02 12.26
CA ALA A 129 -0.34 7.25 13.48
C ALA A 129 0.61 6.04 13.44
N PHE A 130 0.51 5.23 12.40
CA PHE A 130 1.35 4.05 12.26
C PHE A 130 2.64 4.39 11.52
N LYS A 131 2.56 5.04 10.37
CA LYS A 131 3.70 5.33 9.50
C LYS A 131 4.74 6.24 10.16
N ASP A 132 4.32 7.33 10.78
CA ASP A 132 5.22 8.40 11.22
C ASP A 132 5.59 8.30 12.71
N VAL A 133 4.76 7.62 13.50
CA VAL A 133 4.91 7.46 14.95
C VAL A 133 5.31 6.02 15.33
N ILE A 134 4.45 5.02 15.12
CA ILE A 134 4.70 3.63 15.59
C ILE A 134 5.81 2.93 14.78
N PHE A 135 5.75 3.04 13.46
CA PHE A 135 6.73 2.52 12.50
C PHE A 135 7.70 3.60 12.03
N GLY A 136 7.56 4.82 12.56
CA GLY A 136 8.36 5.98 12.22
C GLY A 136 9.83 5.72 12.53
N ARG A 137 10.64 5.53 11.48
CA ARG A 137 12.07 5.24 11.62
C ARG A 137 12.84 6.48 12.07
N SER A 138 13.90 6.26 12.85
CA SER A 138 14.97 7.23 13.11
C SER A 138 16.01 7.29 11.98
N TRP A 139 16.00 6.32 11.05
CA TRP A 139 16.95 6.22 9.96
C TRP A 139 16.25 6.27 8.59
N SER A 140 16.83 7.05 7.68
CA SER A 140 16.30 7.25 6.33
C SER A 140 16.74 6.12 5.40
N LEU A 141 15.82 5.23 5.02
CA LEU A 141 16.01 4.47 3.78
C LEU A 141 15.86 5.44 2.61
N GLY A 142 16.96 5.69 1.90
CA GLY A 142 16.88 6.29 0.58
C GLY A 142 16.06 5.37 -0.32
N VAL A 143 15.31 5.94 -1.27
CA VAL A 143 14.71 5.13 -2.33
C VAL A 143 15.87 4.44 -3.04
N GLU A 144 15.95 3.13 -2.83
CA GLU A 144 16.86 2.28 -3.56
C GLU A 144 16.19 2.08 -4.91
N ARG A 145 16.64 2.82 -5.92
CA ARG A 145 16.29 2.44 -7.27
C ARG A 145 16.77 1.00 -7.41
N PRO A 146 15.89 0.02 -7.73
CA PRO A 146 16.42 -1.23 -8.23
C PRO A 146 17.39 -0.84 -9.34
N LEU A 147 18.56 -1.47 -9.36
CA LEU A 147 19.48 -1.35 -10.48
C LEU A 147 18.68 -1.81 -11.69
N GLY A 148 18.01 -0.85 -12.35
CA GLY A 148 17.09 -1.10 -13.43
C GLY A 148 17.87 -1.91 -14.42
N ILE A 149 17.38 -3.12 -14.71
CA ILE A 149 18.06 -4.19 -15.44
C ILE A 149 19.14 -3.57 -16.33
N THR A 150 20.38 -3.55 -15.80
CA THR A 150 21.50 -2.98 -16.54
C THR A 150 21.51 -3.71 -17.85
N GLN A 151 21.35 -2.95 -18.94
CA GLN A 151 21.16 -3.47 -20.28
C GLN A 151 22.33 -4.36 -20.68
N ASN A 152 22.23 -5.66 -20.39
CA ASN A 152 22.81 -6.68 -21.24
C ASN A 152 21.67 -7.19 -22.11
N LYS A 153 21.25 -6.31 -23.04
CA LYS A 153 20.40 -6.66 -24.17
C LYS A 153 21.21 -7.55 -25.13
N SER A 154 21.28 -8.84 -24.83
CA SER A 154 21.50 -9.88 -25.84
C SER A 154 21.13 -11.24 -25.24
N ASP A 155 20.15 -11.90 -25.86
CA ASP A 155 19.93 -13.35 -25.82
C ASP A 155 19.38 -14.03 -24.55
N GLN A 156 18.24 -13.57 -24.00
CA GLN A 156 17.41 -14.47 -23.17
C GLN A 156 15.92 -14.40 -23.56
N ASP A 157 15.42 -15.49 -24.14
CA ASP A 157 14.00 -15.78 -24.38
C ASP A 157 13.28 -15.99 -23.03
N GLY A 158 12.99 -14.89 -22.33
CA GLY A 158 12.45 -14.91 -20.97
C GLY A 158 11.41 -13.83 -20.71
N SER A 159 10.53 -14.09 -19.74
CA SER A 159 9.57 -13.11 -19.23
C SER A 159 10.19 -12.31 -18.09
N VAL A 160 10.00 -10.99 -18.07
CA VAL A 160 10.46 -10.13 -16.99
C VAL A 160 9.37 -10.07 -15.92
N LEU A 161 9.68 -10.52 -14.70
CA LEU A 161 8.80 -10.44 -13.55
C LEU A 161 9.28 -9.34 -12.62
N GLN A 162 8.38 -8.45 -12.23
CA GLN A 162 8.62 -7.48 -11.18
C GLN A 162 7.77 -7.85 -9.96
N PHE A 163 8.43 -8.26 -8.89
CA PHE A 163 7.80 -8.51 -7.60
C PHE A 163 7.62 -7.19 -6.87
N ARG A 164 6.43 -6.91 -6.38
CA ARG A 164 6.14 -5.72 -5.58
C ARG A 164 5.28 -6.09 -4.37
N ILE A 165 5.82 -5.80 -3.19
CA ILE A 165 5.15 -6.07 -1.91
C ILE A 165 5.15 -4.83 -1.02
N CYS A 166 4.09 -4.66 -0.24
CA CYS A 166 4.03 -3.67 0.82
C CYS A 166 4.46 -4.31 2.15
N CYS A 167 5.45 -3.71 2.79
CA CYS A 167 5.93 -4.08 4.11
C CYS A 167 6.20 -2.81 4.95
N PRO A 168 5.20 -2.33 5.72
CA PRO A 168 5.29 -1.09 6.48
C PRO A 168 6.18 -1.20 7.71
N TYR A 169 6.14 -2.35 8.38
CA TYR A 169 6.95 -2.62 9.56
C TYR A 169 8.21 -3.39 9.16
N LEU A 170 9.38 -2.78 9.36
CA LEU A 170 10.67 -3.42 9.12
C LEU A 170 11.69 -2.92 10.14
N GLU A 171 12.30 -3.85 10.86
CA GLU A 171 13.34 -3.58 11.84
C GLU A 171 14.65 -3.18 11.18
N GLU A 172 15.46 -2.41 11.90
CA GLU A 172 16.76 -1.94 11.41
C GLU A 172 17.69 -3.11 11.04
N GLY A 173 18.37 -2.98 9.89
CA GLY A 173 19.25 -4.04 9.38
C GLY A 173 18.52 -5.27 8.83
N THR A 174 17.19 -5.21 8.67
CA THR A 174 16.42 -6.25 8.01
C THR A 174 16.25 -5.93 6.53
N SER A 175 16.38 -6.94 5.69
CA SER A 175 16.12 -6.89 4.25
C SER A 175 14.99 -7.84 3.89
N ILE A 176 14.25 -7.52 2.82
CA ILE A 176 13.17 -8.37 2.31
C ILE A 176 13.69 -9.16 1.12
N TYR A 177 13.30 -10.42 1.03
CA TYR A 177 13.65 -11.33 -0.05
C TYR A 177 12.40 -12.03 -0.60
N VAL A 178 12.46 -12.42 -1.87
CA VAL A 178 11.57 -13.43 -2.47
C VAL A 178 12.33 -14.75 -2.53
N ILE A 179 11.74 -15.79 -1.94
CA ILE A 179 12.22 -17.17 -2.04
C ILE A 179 11.17 -18.03 -2.75
N GLY A 180 11.60 -19.04 -3.49
CA GLY A 180 10.65 -19.85 -4.26
C GLY A 180 11.25 -21.09 -4.87
N SER A 181 10.44 -21.77 -5.69
CA SER A 181 10.77 -23.06 -6.32
C SER A 181 11.85 -22.97 -7.39
N SER A 182 11.97 -21.82 -8.07
CA SER A 182 12.96 -21.65 -9.14
C SER A 182 14.38 -21.48 -8.59
N LEU A 183 15.37 -21.80 -9.41
CA LEU A 183 16.79 -21.58 -9.08
C LEU A 183 17.08 -20.11 -8.83
N LYS A 184 16.41 -19.21 -9.56
CA LYS A 184 16.58 -17.75 -9.44
C LYS A 184 15.99 -17.17 -8.16
N LEU A 185 15.10 -17.91 -7.50
CA LEU A 185 14.55 -17.57 -6.17
C LEU A 185 15.14 -18.47 -5.07
N GLY A 186 16.28 -19.11 -5.33
CA GLY A 186 17.05 -19.83 -4.32
C GLY A 186 16.50 -21.17 -3.87
N GLN A 187 15.52 -21.76 -4.55
CA GLN A 187 14.95 -23.09 -4.20
C GLN A 187 14.57 -23.19 -2.70
N TRP A 188 13.83 -22.19 -2.21
CA TRP A 188 13.43 -22.02 -0.79
C TRP A 188 14.56 -21.72 0.20
N LYS A 189 15.78 -21.45 -0.27
CA LYS A 189 16.90 -20.99 0.56
C LYS A 189 17.01 -19.47 0.50
N ILE A 190 17.13 -18.84 1.66
CA ILE A 190 17.16 -17.37 1.79
C ILE A 190 18.48 -16.78 1.28
N GLN A 191 19.59 -17.51 1.44
CA GLN A 191 20.92 -17.08 1.00
C GLN A 191 20.96 -16.82 -0.51
N ASP A 192 20.19 -17.60 -1.27
CA ASP A 192 20.09 -17.54 -2.72
C ASP A 192 18.79 -16.84 -3.17
N GLY A 193 18.06 -16.22 -2.23
CA GLY A 193 16.81 -15.53 -2.49
C GLY A 193 17.01 -14.20 -3.22
N LEU A 194 15.99 -13.76 -3.95
CA LEU A 194 16.00 -12.48 -4.65
C LEU A 194 15.78 -11.34 -3.63
N LYS A 195 16.80 -10.51 -3.38
CA LYS A 195 16.68 -9.35 -2.48
C LYS A 195 15.84 -8.23 -3.11
N LEU A 196 14.89 -7.68 -2.36
CA LEU A 196 14.09 -6.51 -2.78
C LEU A 196 14.74 -5.19 -2.37
N ALA A 197 14.60 -4.21 -3.26
CA ALA A 197 15.00 -2.82 -3.05
C ALA A 197 13.82 -1.98 -2.54
N TYR A 198 14.11 -0.99 -1.69
CA TYR A 198 13.09 -0.10 -1.15
C TYR A 198 12.61 0.93 -2.19
N ALA A 199 11.35 0.81 -2.62
CA ALA A 199 10.74 1.68 -3.63
C ALA A 199 10.04 2.93 -3.05
N GLY A 200 10.10 3.14 -1.74
CA GLY A 200 9.41 4.23 -1.06
C GLY A 200 7.99 3.87 -0.62
N ASP A 201 7.42 4.67 0.29
CA ASP A 201 6.05 4.48 0.82
C ASP A 201 5.79 3.05 1.32
N SER A 202 6.76 2.44 2.00
CA SER A 202 6.66 1.06 2.52
C SER A 202 6.57 -0.03 1.44
N PHE A 203 6.81 0.29 0.17
CA PHE A 203 6.89 -0.68 -0.92
C PHE A 203 8.31 -1.16 -1.17
N TRP A 204 8.42 -2.42 -1.55
CA TRP A 204 9.64 -3.10 -1.89
C TRP A 204 9.47 -3.78 -3.24
N GLN A 205 10.50 -3.73 -4.07
CA GLN A 205 10.43 -4.31 -5.41
C GLN A 205 11.75 -4.92 -5.88
N ALA A 206 11.65 -5.93 -6.75
CA ALA A 206 12.77 -6.51 -7.46
C ALA A 206 12.33 -7.04 -8.81
N ASP A 207 13.24 -6.97 -9.78
CA ASP A 207 13.03 -7.49 -11.12
C ASP A 207 13.81 -8.80 -11.29
N CYS A 208 13.22 -9.78 -11.97
CA CYS A 208 13.85 -11.06 -12.28
C CYS A 208 13.40 -11.54 -13.66
N ILE A 209 14.33 -12.02 -14.47
CA ILE A 209 14.03 -12.63 -15.76
C ILE A 209 13.78 -14.11 -15.53
N MET A 210 12.58 -14.61 -15.85
CA MET A 210 12.21 -16.03 -15.74
C MET A 210 12.11 -16.66 -17.12
N GLY A 211 12.65 -17.87 -17.26
CA GLY A 211 12.49 -18.70 -18.46
C GLY A 211 11.15 -19.44 -18.45
N LYS A 212 10.85 -20.12 -19.55
CA LYS A 212 9.63 -20.93 -19.70
C LYS A 212 9.56 -22.07 -18.67
N ASP A 213 10.71 -22.68 -18.39
CA ASP A 213 10.84 -23.82 -17.46
C ASP A 213 10.76 -23.42 -15.98
N ASP A 214 10.76 -22.12 -15.67
CA ASP A 214 10.61 -21.62 -14.30
C ASP A 214 9.14 -21.65 -13.83
N PHE A 215 8.19 -21.94 -14.73
CA PHE A 215 6.74 -21.97 -14.45
C PHE A 215 6.19 -23.41 -14.39
N PRO A 216 5.22 -23.71 -13.51
CA PRO A 216 4.57 -22.81 -12.56
C PRO A 216 5.50 -22.43 -11.39
N LEU A 217 5.51 -21.14 -11.06
CA LEU A 217 6.39 -20.57 -10.04
C LEU A 217 5.68 -20.54 -8.69
N LYS A 218 6.25 -21.16 -7.67
CA LYS A 218 5.80 -21.02 -6.28
C LYS A 218 6.77 -20.16 -5.50
N TYR A 219 6.28 -19.18 -4.75
CA TYR A 219 7.15 -18.25 -4.02
C TYR A 219 6.49 -17.73 -2.73
N LYS A 220 7.34 -17.16 -1.87
CA LYS A 220 6.97 -16.47 -0.62
C LYS A 220 7.91 -15.30 -0.37
N TYR A 221 7.41 -14.30 0.34
CA TYR A 221 8.24 -13.23 0.85
C TYR A 221 8.85 -13.61 2.21
N CYS A 222 10.06 -13.14 2.50
CA CYS A 222 10.66 -13.29 3.82
C CYS A 222 11.48 -12.06 4.21
N LYS A 223 11.60 -11.86 5.52
CA LYS A 223 12.47 -10.86 6.14
C LYS A 223 13.68 -11.57 6.71
N TYR A 224 14.86 -11.03 6.44
CA TYR A 224 16.11 -11.54 6.96
C TYR A 224 16.92 -10.38 7.53
N GLY A 225 17.29 -10.50 8.81
CA GLY A 225 18.03 -9.48 9.53
C GLY A 225 18.69 -10.02 10.79
N LYS A 226 19.24 -9.13 11.62
CA LYS A 226 19.89 -9.51 12.89
C LYS A 226 18.93 -10.17 13.89
N ALA A 227 17.66 -9.79 13.86
CA ALA A 227 16.60 -10.36 14.70
C ALA A 227 16.18 -11.79 14.27
N GLY A 228 16.71 -12.27 13.14
CA GLY A 228 16.43 -13.59 12.59
C GLY A 228 15.68 -13.54 11.27
N THR A 229 15.00 -14.64 10.98
CA THR A 229 14.25 -14.85 9.75
C THR A 229 12.77 -14.96 10.06
N SER A 230 11.94 -14.22 9.33
CA SER A 230 10.49 -14.46 9.28
C SER A 230 10.03 -14.67 7.85
N VAL A 231 9.24 -15.72 7.63
CA VAL A 231 8.70 -16.10 6.32
C VAL A 231 7.20 -15.85 6.31
N GLU A 232 6.69 -15.43 5.16
CA GLU A 232 5.26 -15.21 4.92
C GLU A 232 4.38 -16.39 5.38
N CYS A 233 3.33 -16.05 6.14
CA CYS A 233 2.35 -16.98 6.68
C CYS A 233 1.38 -17.47 5.60
N GLY A 234 0.86 -18.69 5.77
CA GLY A 234 -0.12 -19.30 4.86
C GLY A 234 0.51 -20.08 3.70
N ALA A 235 -0.30 -20.38 2.69
CA ALA A 235 0.14 -21.10 1.49
C ALA A 235 1.10 -20.26 0.64
N SER A 236 1.99 -20.94 -0.09
CA SER A 236 2.86 -20.29 -1.07
C SER A 236 2.04 -19.64 -2.17
N ARG A 237 2.48 -18.48 -2.64
CA ARG A 237 1.88 -17.82 -3.80
C ARG A 237 2.28 -18.60 -5.05
N GLU A 238 1.34 -18.77 -5.97
CA GLU A 238 1.56 -19.49 -7.23
C GLU A 238 1.34 -18.55 -8.41
N LEU A 239 2.25 -18.63 -9.38
CA LEU A 239 2.16 -17.89 -10.62
C LEU A 239 2.32 -18.88 -11.77
N SER A 240 1.25 -18.97 -12.57
CA SER A 240 1.25 -19.68 -13.83
C SER A 240 1.09 -18.66 -14.94
N VAL A 241 1.99 -18.69 -15.90
CA VAL A 241 1.93 -17.84 -17.10
C VAL A 241 1.71 -18.77 -18.28
N ASP A 242 0.70 -18.51 -19.11
CA ASP A 242 0.43 -19.31 -20.31
C ASP A 242 1.51 -19.04 -21.37
N VAL A 243 2.61 -19.79 -21.33
CA VAL A 243 3.79 -19.60 -22.18
C VAL A 243 3.53 -19.82 -23.68
N ALA A 244 2.34 -20.32 -24.05
CA ALA A 244 2.01 -20.75 -25.41
C ALA A 244 2.14 -19.70 -26.52
N THR A 245 2.13 -18.38 -26.23
CA THR A 245 2.14 -17.36 -27.31
C THR A 245 3.52 -16.87 -27.75
N GLY A 246 4.62 -17.28 -27.11
CA GLY A 246 5.98 -16.92 -27.57
C GLY A 246 6.31 -15.41 -27.57
N GLU A 247 5.45 -14.57 -27.03
CA GLU A 247 5.68 -13.13 -26.88
C GLU A 247 6.51 -12.86 -25.63
N SER A 248 7.51 -11.98 -25.69
CA SER A 248 8.19 -11.49 -24.49
C SER A 248 7.18 -10.72 -23.63
N ARG A 249 7.02 -11.14 -22.36
CA ARG A 249 6.05 -10.57 -21.43
C ARG A 249 6.73 -9.87 -20.27
N PHE A 250 6.10 -8.79 -19.85
CA PHE A 250 6.39 -8.12 -18.59
C PHE A 250 5.25 -8.43 -17.64
N VAL A 251 5.54 -8.98 -16.46
CA VAL A 251 4.54 -9.33 -15.46
C VAL A 251 4.84 -8.55 -14.19
N LEU A 252 3.93 -7.64 -13.81
CA LEU A 252 3.98 -6.91 -12.56
C LEU A 252 3.12 -7.63 -11.51
N LEU A 253 3.75 -8.12 -10.45
CA LEU A 253 3.08 -8.78 -9.34
C LEU A 253 2.90 -7.78 -8.19
N SER A 254 1.68 -7.28 -8.00
CA SER A 254 1.33 -6.38 -6.90
C SER A 254 0.65 -7.17 -5.77
N ASP A 255 1.48 -7.76 -4.91
CA ASP A 255 1.09 -8.77 -3.91
C ASP A 255 0.44 -8.23 -2.62
N GLY A 256 0.16 -6.92 -2.59
CA GLY A 256 -0.50 -6.25 -1.47
C GLY A 256 0.40 -6.18 -0.22
N LEU A 257 -0.21 -6.30 0.96
CA LEU A 257 0.50 -6.36 2.24
C LEU A 257 1.11 -7.75 2.43
N MET A 258 2.35 -7.81 2.93
CA MET A 258 2.99 -9.09 3.28
C MET A 258 2.15 -9.83 4.33
N ARG A 259 1.87 -11.13 4.10
CA ARG A 259 1.06 -11.95 5.01
C ARG A 259 1.89 -12.33 6.23
N GLU A 260 1.81 -11.53 7.26
CA GLU A 260 2.54 -11.72 8.51
C GLU A 260 1.58 -11.81 9.69
N MET A 261 2.12 -12.19 10.84
CA MET A 261 1.37 -12.02 12.08
C MET A 261 1.03 -10.53 12.26
N PRO A 262 -0.23 -10.19 12.58
CA PRO A 262 -0.62 -8.80 12.79
C PRO A 262 0.26 -8.14 13.85
N TRP A 263 0.64 -6.89 13.61
CA TRP A 263 1.31 -6.10 14.64
C TRP A 263 0.43 -6.02 15.88
N ARG A 264 1.04 -6.19 17.04
CA ARG A 264 0.38 -6.07 18.35
C ARG A 264 1.03 -4.92 19.10
N GLY A 265 0.19 -4.04 19.61
CA GLY A 265 0.61 -3.00 20.54
C GLY A 265 -0.36 -2.93 21.71
N ALA A 266 0.12 -2.36 22.80
CA ALA A 266 -0.68 -2.00 23.96
C ALA A 266 -0.75 -0.47 24.04
N GLY A 267 -1.85 0.03 24.58
CA GLY A 267 -2.01 1.44 24.89
C GLY A 267 -2.69 1.63 26.23
N VAL A 268 -2.58 2.84 26.78
CA VAL A 268 -3.20 3.24 28.03
C VAL A 268 -4.18 4.37 27.77
N ALA A 269 -5.36 4.29 28.37
CA ALA A 269 -6.33 5.37 28.40
C ALA A 269 -6.40 5.93 29.82
N ILE A 270 -6.13 7.22 30.00
CA ILE A 270 -6.03 7.82 31.33
C ILE A 270 -6.70 9.21 31.37
N PRO A 271 -7.50 9.52 32.41
CA PRO A 271 -7.98 10.88 32.62
C PRO A 271 -6.88 11.78 33.17
N MET A 272 -6.78 13.01 32.64
CA MET A 272 -5.78 13.98 33.10
C MET A 272 -5.82 14.20 34.61
N PHE A 273 -7.02 14.33 35.19
CA PHE A 273 -7.18 14.56 36.63
C PHE A 273 -6.65 13.43 37.52
N SER A 274 -6.32 12.26 36.96
CA SER A 274 -5.75 11.12 37.69
C SER A 274 -4.22 11.05 37.62
N VAL A 275 -3.60 11.85 36.73
CA VAL A 275 -2.15 11.96 36.66
C VAL A 275 -1.68 12.74 37.90
N ARG A 276 -0.66 12.22 38.58
CA ARG A 276 -0.09 12.80 39.79
C ARG A 276 1.42 12.84 39.68
N SER A 277 2.01 13.96 40.07
CA SER A 277 3.44 14.10 40.28
C SER A 277 3.70 14.77 41.63
N GLU A 278 4.95 14.77 42.09
CA GLU A 278 5.34 15.50 43.31
C GLU A 278 5.22 17.02 43.15
N ALA A 279 5.15 17.52 41.91
CA ALA A 279 5.03 18.94 41.59
C ALA A 279 3.59 19.39 41.26
N ASP A 280 2.64 18.45 41.10
CA ASP A 280 1.24 18.72 40.79
C ASP A 280 0.52 19.37 41.99
N LEU A 281 -0.41 20.29 41.70
CA LEU A 281 -1.33 20.88 42.66
C LEU A 281 -2.52 19.97 43.01
N GLY A 282 -2.51 18.71 42.55
CA GLY A 282 -3.51 17.70 42.84
C GLY A 282 -4.70 17.71 41.88
N VAL A 283 -4.55 18.33 40.71
CA VAL A 283 -5.61 18.42 39.68
C VAL A 283 -5.22 17.79 38.35
N GLY A 284 -3.98 17.30 38.22
CA GLY A 284 -3.46 16.67 37.02
C GLY A 284 -3.08 17.70 35.97
N GLU A 285 -1.79 18.05 35.92
CA GLU A 285 -1.28 19.12 35.06
C GLU A 285 -0.73 18.58 33.73
N PHE A 286 -0.80 19.38 32.66
CA PHE A 286 -0.27 18.98 31.35
C PHE A 286 1.24 18.76 31.34
N LEU A 287 1.99 19.35 32.28
CA LEU A 287 3.43 19.12 32.39
C LEU A 287 3.75 17.68 32.84
N ASP A 288 2.87 17.07 33.63
CA ASP A 288 3.02 15.69 34.11
C ASP A 288 2.82 14.65 33.00
N LEU A 289 2.26 15.06 31.84
CA LEU A 289 2.19 14.19 30.67
C LEU A 289 3.56 13.71 30.20
N LYS A 290 4.63 14.46 30.47
CA LYS A 290 5.99 14.02 30.15
C LYS A 290 6.35 12.77 30.95
N LEU A 291 6.08 12.78 32.26
CA LEU A 291 6.32 11.64 33.14
C LEU A 291 5.45 10.44 32.76
N LEU A 292 4.18 10.68 32.42
CA LEU A 292 3.28 9.64 31.90
C LEU A 292 3.82 9.02 30.61
N VAL A 293 4.34 9.84 29.69
CA VAL A 293 4.93 9.36 28.44
C VAL A 293 6.19 8.55 28.73
N ASP A 294 7.09 9.04 29.58
CA ASP A 294 8.31 8.31 29.96
C ASP A 294 7.97 6.94 30.55
N TRP A 295 7.00 6.89 31.49
CA TRP A 295 6.48 5.63 32.03
C TRP A 295 5.85 4.73 30.97
N ALA A 296 5.08 5.31 30.03
CA ALA A 296 4.44 4.55 28.97
C ALA A 296 5.47 3.87 28.06
N VAL A 297 6.57 4.55 27.77
CA VAL A 297 7.69 4.03 26.96
C VAL A 297 8.39 2.90 27.69
N GLU A 298 8.74 3.10 28.96
CA GLU A 298 9.38 2.08 29.79
C GLU A 298 8.50 0.83 29.94
N SER A 299 7.18 1.01 29.96
CA SER A 299 6.20 -0.07 30.05
C SER A 299 5.91 -0.76 28.71
N GLY A 300 6.46 -0.27 27.59
CA GLY A 300 6.21 -0.82 26.25
C GLY A 300 4.85 -0.47 25.64
N PHE A 301 4.19 0.59 26.14
CA PHE A 301 2.98 1.12 25.52
C PHE A 301 3.32 1.93 24.25
N HIS A 302 2.44 1.83 23.25
CA HIS A 302 2.60 2.45 21.93
C HIS A 302 1.61 3.60 21.70
N LEU A 303 0.63 3.74 22.60
CA LEU A 303 -0.43 4.73 22.51
C LEU A 303 -0.84 5.20 23.91
N VAL A 304 -0.90 6.51 24.09
CA VAL A 304 -1.51 7.15 25.26
C VAL A 304 -2.74 7.89 24.78
N GLN A 305 -3.92 7.46 25.25
CA GLN A 305 -5.17 8.15 25.01
C GLN A 305 -5.53 8.95 26.27
N LEU A 306 -5.63 10.27 26.12
CA LEU A 306 -6.20 11.08 27.17
C LEU A 306 -7.72 10.99 27.10
N LEU A 307 -8.36 10.70 28.23
CA LEU A 307 -9.81 10.83 28.34
C LEU A 307 -10.20 12.31 28.22
N PRO A 308 -11.48 12.62 27.92
CA PRO A 308 -11.91 13.98 27.56
C PRO A 308 -11.40 15.07 28.51
N ILE A 309 -10.88 16.14 27.91
CA ILE A 309 -10.37 17.35 28.59
C ILE A 309 -11.11 18.58 28.03
N ASN A 310 -12.35 18.38 27.59
CA ASN A 310 -13.12 19.42 26.93
C ASN A 310 -13.56 20.48 27.94
N ASP A 311 -13.87 21.68 27.45
CA ASP A 311 -14.52 22.70 28.26
C ASP A 311 -15.95 22.26 28.61
N THR A 312 -16.25 22.26 29.90
CA THR A 312 -17.48 21.75 30.50
C THR A 312 -18.29 22.83 31.19
N SER A 313 -17.91 24.10 31.02
CA SER A 313 -18.51 25.30 31.66
C SER A 313 -19.93 25.62 31.15
N VAL A 314 -20.86 24.66 31.22
CA VAL A 314 -22.23 24.77 30.69
C VAL A 314 -23.07 25.76 31.50
N ASN A 315 -23.00 25.66 32.82
CA ASN A 315 -23.87 26.38 33.76
C ASN A 315 -23.10 27.37 34.66
N CYS A 316 -21.77 27.43 34.54
CA CYS A 316 -20.83 28.10 35.44
C CYS A 316 -20.98 27.69 36.92
N MET A 317 -21.19 26.39 37.16
CA MET A 317 -21.47 25.82 38.49
C MET A 317 -20.49 24.71 38.86
N TRP A 318 -20.41 24.33 40.13
CA TRP A 318 -19.41 23.35 40.59
C TRP A 318 -19.58 21.95 39.94
N TRP A 319 -20.81 21.56 39.57
CA TRP A 319 -21.09 20.30 38.88
C TRP A 319 -20.68 20.29 37.41
N ASP A 320 -20.30 21.44 36.85
CA ASP A 320 -19.72 21.55 35.51
C ASP A 320 -18.29 21.00 35.45
N SER A 321 -17.74 20.48 36.55
CA SER A 321 -16.40 19.88 36.59
C SER A 321 -16.34 18.49 35.91
N TYR A 322 -17.45 17.96 35.38
CA TYR A 322 -17.49 16.62 34.79
C TYR A 322 -17.00 16.63 33.33
N PRO A 323 -15.85 16.00 33.01
CA PRO A 323 -15.16 16.12 31.72
C PRO A 323 -15.94 15.63 30.48
N TYR A 324 -17.08 14.95 30.69
CA TYR A 324 -17.94 14.41 29.64
C TYR A 324 -19.17 15.29 29.36
N SER A 325 -19.39 16.36 30.12
CA SER A 325 -20.48 17.33 29.91
C SER A 325 -20.03 18.48 29.00
N VAL A 326 -19.86 18.19 27.70
CA VAL A 326 -19.22 19.11 26.74
C VAL A 326 -20.14 20.22 26.27
N VAL A 327 -19.68 21.49 26.33
CA VAL A 327 -20.38 22.67 25.76
C VAL A 327 -20.09 22.86 24.28
N GLN A 328 -18.83 22.67 23.87
CA GLN A 328 -18.36 22.91 22.51
C GLN A 328 -17.19 21.97 22.17
N ALA A 329 -17.38 21.10 21.19
CA ALA A 329 -16.33 20.18 20.71
C ALA A 329 -15.19 20.87 19.94
N LEU A 330 -15.30 22.19 19.69
CA LEU A 330 -14.41 22.95 18.80
C LEU A 330 -13.49 23.94 19.53
N ARG A 331 -13.61 24.12 20.85
CA ARG A 331 -12.82 25.12 21.59
C ARG A 331 -11.60 24.55 22.31
N THR A 332 -11.56 23.23 22.48
CA THR A 332 -10.37 22.45 22.81
C THR A 332 -10.18 21.47 21.65
N PRO A 333 -9.03 21.43 20.96
CA PRO A 333 -8.82 20.40 19.96
C PRO A 333 -9.04 19.05 20.63
N LEU A 334 -9.74 18.14 19.97
CA LEU A 334 -9.71 16.71 20.31
C LEU A 334 -8.23 16.28 20.30
N LEU A 335 -7.58 16.39 21.46
CA LEU A 335 -6.17 16.10 21.67
C LEU A 335 -6.02 14.60 21.85
N CYS A 336 -6.24 13.87 20.77
CA CYS A 336 -5.60 12.57 20.59
C CYS A 336 -4.10 12.83 20.39
N TYR A 337 -3.35 12.88 21.49
CA TYR A 337 -1.90 12.88 21.44
C TYR A 337 -1.41 11.50 21.00
N MET A 338 -1.33 11.30 19.68
CA MET A 338 -0.44 10.28 19.12
C MET A 338 0.97 10.84 19.13
N LEU A 339 1.59 10.85 20.31
CA LEU A 339 2.90 11.43 20.52
C LEU A 339 3.96 10.55 19.86
N LYS A 340 4.72 11.16 18.94
CA LYS A 340 6.02 10.62 18.51
C LYS A 340 6.96 10.69 19.70
N VAL A 341 7.05 9.57 20.40
CA VAL A 341 7.80 9.38 21.64
C VAL A 341 9.27 9.85 21.55
N GLN A 342 9.88 9.91 20.36
CA GLN A 342 11.30 10.24 20.25
C GLN A 342 11.63 11.74 20.27
N HIS A 343 10.69 12.67 20.07
CA HIS A 343 10.97 14.11 20.23
C HIS A 343 9.71 14.93 20.53
N LEU A 344 9.54 15.32 21.79
CA LEU A 344 8.58 16.33 22.20
C LEU A 344 9.09 17.72 21.74
N LYS A 345 8.74 18.16 20.53
CA LYS A 345 8.82 19.60 20.17
C LYS A 345 7.46 20.24 20.44
N ILE A 346 7.29 20.79 21.64
CA ILE A 346 6.22 21.74 21.94
C ILE A 346 6.57 23.03 21.18
N HIS A 347 5.90 23.30 20.07
CA HIS A 347 6.03 24.58 19.38
C HIS A 347 5.24 25.66 20.14
N GLY A 348 5.99 26.58 20.76
CA GLY A 348 5.63 27.99 20.92
C GLY A 348 4.46 28.32 21.84
N TYR A 349 4.77 28.56 23.11
CA TYR A 349 3.99 29.44 23.99
C TYR A 349 4.13 30.88 23.47
N ASP A 350 3.04 31.52 23.05
CA ASP A 350 2.99 32.96 22.75
C ASP A 350 2.61 33.71 24.04
N PRO A 351 3.55 34.45 24.67
CA PRO A 351 3.31 35.14 25.93
C PRO A 351 2.39 36.38 25.80
N SER A 352 1.91 36.74 24.60
CA SER A 352 1.05 37.92 24.40
C SER A 352 -0.39 37.78 24.92
N PHE A 353 -0.82 36.57 25.30
CA PHE A 353 -2.20 36.32 25.78
C PHE A 353 -2.43 36.59 27.28
N ALA A 354 -1.38 36.85 28.07
CA ALA A 354 -1.50 37.01 29.52
C ALA A 354 -1.92 38.42 30.01
N SER A 355 -2.37 39.32 29.13
CA SER A 355 -2.70 40.71 29.51
C SER A 355 -4.17 41.10 29.43
N ARG A 356 -5.10 40.15 29.24
CA ARG A 356 -6.54 40.42 29.31
C ARG A 356 -7.33 39.27 29.93
N VAL A 357 -7.30 39.17 31.25
CA VAL A 357 -8.46 38.79 32.10
C VAL A 357 -8.32 39.54 33.41
#